data_AF-A0A8H7SFY1-F1
#
_entry.id   AF-A0A8H7SFY1-F1
#
_cell.length_a   1.000
_cell.length_b   1.000
_cell.length_c   1.000
_cell.angle_alpha   90.00
_cell.angle_beta   90.00
_cell.angle_gamma   90.00
#
_symmetry.space_group_name_H-M   'P 1'
#
loop_
_entity.id
_entity.type
_entity.pdbx_description
1 polymer ?
#
loop_
_entity_poly.entity_id
_entity_poly.type
_entity_poly.pdbx_seq_one_letter_code
_entity_poly.pdbx_strand_id
1 'polypeptide(L)'
;MQQQSVIDLIRDEETPEPFLVNKSAGGCIHKLGKHCILELSKPLLNFRTKKDLIEMLLMIHAFLFVTQEEDTARDGHGPRFLKEAKRINDAAGFDITVYYNFHDEVNYYLPHVWQCNGVCNTRPPYFGLVKHSTNRPPKPTDTWYKDHQLTCGGTYTKIASLPPKRKKPHVNTSDQHIAASKKTKQ
;
A
#
# COMPACT_ATOMS: atom_id res chain seq x y z
N MET A 1 -26.61 -26.43 13.52
CA MET A 1 -25.19 -26.46 13.13
C MET A 1 -25.10 -26.26 11.64
N GLN A 2 -24.56 -25.14 11.19
CA GLN A 2 -23.94 -24.99 9.88
C GLN A 2 -22.99 -23.79 10.00
N GLN A 3 -21.70 -24.07 10.12
CA GLN A 3 -20.64 -23.09 9.92
C GLN A 3 -20.61 -22.81 8.42
N GLN A 4 -21.20 -21.68 8.00
CA GLN A 4 -20.95 -21.17 6.66
C GLN A 4 -19.51 -20.64 6.64
N SER A 5 -18.68 -21.19 5.76
CA SER A 5 -17.26 -20.87 5.60
C SER A 5 -17.06 -19.37 5.36
N VAL A 6 -16.17 -18.77 6.14
CA VAL A 6 -15.84 -17.33 6.13
C VAL A 6 -15.00 -16.91 4.91
N ILE A 7 -15.04 -17.65 3.80
CA ILE A 7 -14.20 -17.43 2.60
C ILE A 7 -15.03 -16.96 1.38
N ASP A 8 -16.32 -16.72 1.53
CA ASP A 8 -17.15 -16.24 0.43
C ASP A 8 -17.32 -14.71 0.51
N LEU A 9 -16.44 -13.96 -0.19
CA LEU A 9 -16.68 -12.64 -0.81
C LEU A 9 -15.37 -11.98 -1.30
N ILE A 10 -14.53 -12.69 -2.05
CA ILE A 10 -13.59 -12.02 -2.96
C ILE A 10 -14.41 -11.60 -4.19
N ARG A 11 -14.96 -10.39 -4.16
CA ARG A 11 -15.53 -9.78 -5.36
C ARG A 11 -14.40 -9.13 -6.16
N ASP A 12 -13.99 -9.78 -7.24
CA ASP A 12 -13.23 -9.14 -8.31
C ASP A 12 -14.16 -8.17 -9.07
N GLU A 13 -14.58 -7.08 -8.42
CA GLU A 13 -15.20 -5.98 -9.14
C GLU A 13 -14.10 -5.16 -9.81
N GLU A 14 -13.87 -5.38 -11.11
CA GLU A 14 -13.15 -4.44 -11.95
C GLU A 14 -13.95 -3.12 -12.00
N THR A 15 -13.71 -2.26 -11.01
CA THR A 15 -14.29 -0.93 -10.99
C THR A 15 -13.72 -0.12 -12.17
N PRO A 16 -14.57 0.44 -13.05
CA PRO A 16 -14.15 1.04 -14.32
C PRO A 16 -13.53 2.44 -14.19
N GLU A 17 -13.22 2.89 -12.97
CA GLU A 17 -12.55 4.16 -12.70
C GLU A 17 -11.22 3.85 -12.02
N PRO A 18 -10.10 4.51 -12.37
CA PRO A 18 -8.81 4.25 -11.75
C PRO A 18 -8.88 4.64 -10.28
N PHE A 19 -9.28 3.68 -9.45
CA PHE A 19 -9.32 3.80 -8.01
C PHE A 19 -7.91 4.15 -7.57
N LEU A 20 -7.78 5.42 -7.19
CA LEU A 20 -6.73 6.04 -6.40
C LEU A 20 -5.66 5.03 -5.97
N VAL A 21 -4.61 4.86 -6.79
CA VAL A 21 -3.35 4.20 -6.39
C VAL A 21 -2.66 5.13 -5.39
N ASN A 22 -3.24 5.23 -4.20
CA ASN A 22 -2.93 6.28 -3.26
C ASN A 22 -2.53 5.62 -1.95
N LYS A 23 -1.23 5.35 -1.84
CA LYS A 23 -0.46 5.17 -0.60
C LYS A 23 -0.36 3.77 0.01
N SER A 24 -1.20 2.78 -0.33
CA SER A 24 -1.07 1.42 0.23
C SER A 24 -1.43 0.31 -0.77
N ALA A 25 -0.88 -0.89 -0.54
CA ALA A 25 -1.17 -2.08 -1.35
C ALA A 25 -2.47 -2.82 -0.97
N GLY A 26 -3.12 -2.42 0.13
CA GLY A 26 -4.42 -2.92 0.55
C GLY A 26 -4.85 -2.39 1.91
N GLY A 27 -6.03 -2.82 2.37
CA GLY A 27 -6.62 -2.46 3.67
C GLY A 27 -7.73 -3.43 4.09
N CYS A 28 -8.09 -3.43 5.39
CA CYS A 28 -9.31 -4.09 5.89
C CYS A 28 -10.34 -3.02 6.28
N ILE A 29 -11.58 -3.21 5.85
CA ILE A 29 -12.73 -2.38 6.23
C ILE A 29 -13.63 -3.19 7.15
N HIS A 30 -13.78 -2.73 8.39
CA HIS A 30 -14.72 -3.29 9.34
C HIS A 30 -16.13 -2.74 9.10
N LYS A 31 -17.10 -3.63 8.85
CA LYS A 31 -18.53 -3.27 8.74
C LYS A 31 -19.28 -3.68 10.01
N LEU A 32 -20.35 -2.96 10.34
CA LEU A 32 -21.28 -3.36 11.40
C LEU A 32 -21.77 -4.79 11.12
N GLY A 33 -21.68 -5.67 12.12
CA GLY A 33 -22.06 -7.09 12.00
C GLY A 33 -20.93 -8.11 11.95
N LYS A 34 -19.69 -7.75 12.34
CA LYS A 34 -18.50 -8.65 12.37
C LYS A 34 -18.04 -9.14 10.99
N HIS A 35 -18.20 -8.29 9.96
CA HIS A 35 -17.64 -8.54 8.64
C HIS A 35 -16.39 -7.66 8.43
N CYS A 36 -15.25 -8.27 8.07
CA CYS A 36 -14.09 -7.56 7.52
C CYS A 36 -14.04 -7.80 6.02
N ILE A 37 -13.90 -6.73 5.24
CA ILE A 37 -13.66 -6.78 3.80
C ILE A 37 -12.20 -6.45 3.57
N LEU A 38 -11.49 -7.32 2.85
CA LEU A 38 -10.10 -7.08 2.44
C LEU A 38 -10.08 -6.48 1.04
N GLU A 39 -9.50 -5.29 0.91
CA GLU A 39 -9.27 -4.63 -0.37
C GLU A 39 -7.79 -4.69 -0.73
N LEU A 40 -7.49 -5.11 -1.95
CA LEU A 40 -6.13 -5.31 -2.45
C LEU A 40 -5.91 -4.54 -3.75
N SER A 41 -4.76 -3.87 -3.85
CA SER A 41 -4.38 -3.12 -5.04
C SER A 41 -3.76 -4.04 -6.09
N LYS A 42 -4.60 -4.54 -7.02
CA LYS A 42 -4.15 -5.27 -8.22
C LYS A 42 -2.91 -4.62 -8.91
N PRO A 43 -2.86 -3.31 -9.17
CA PRO A 43 -1.69 -2.69 -9.78
C PRO A 43 -0.42 -2.79 -8.93
N LEU A 44 -0.48 -2.57 -7.61
CA LEU A 44 0.72 -2.65 -6.76
C LEU A 44 1.16 -4.09 -6.51
N LEU A 45 0.24 -5.04 -6.46
CA LEU A 45 0.54 -6.46 -6.28
C LEU A 45 1.22 -7.09 -7.51
N ASN A 46 0.95 -6.58 -8.72
CA ASN A 46 1.57 -7.09 -9.95
C ASN A 46 3.10 -6.88 -10.03
N PHE A 47 3.69 -6.05 -9.16
CA PHE A 47 5.14 -5.86 -9.08
C PHE A 47 5.86 -6.90 -8.20
N ARG A 48 5.11 -7.81 -7.56
CA ARG A 48 5.65 -8.76 -6.60
C ARG A 48 5.51 -10.20 -7.08
N THR A 49 6.58 -10.97 -6.89
CA THR A 49 6.60 -12.42 -7.07
C THR A 49 5.94 -13.16 -5.89
N LYS A 50 5.84 -12.50 -4.72
CA LYS A 50 5.21 -13.00 -3.50
C LYS A 50 3.98 -12.14 -3.13
N LYS A 51 2.92 -12.24 -3.93
CA LYS A 51 1.60 -11.65 -3.64
C LYS A 51 1.13 -12.01 -2.21
N ASP A 52 1.50 -13.22 -1.79
CA ASP A 52 1.18 -13.87 -0.52
C ASP A 52 1.53 -13.04 0.72
N LEU A 53 2.63 -12.27 0.75
CA LEU A 53 3.04 -11.58 1.99
C LEU A 53 2.13 -10.41 2.36
N ILE A 54 1.57 -9.72 1.36
CA ILE A 54 0.64 -8.58 1.58
C ILE A 54 -0.76 -9.11 1.91
N GLU A 55 -1.15 -10.20 1.26
CA GLU A 55 -2.38 -10.95 1.57
C GLU A 55 -2.34 -11.44 3.02
N MET A 56 -1.21 -12.01 3.46
CA MET A 56 -1.04 -12.49 4.83
C MET A 56 -1.06 -11.37 5.88
N LEU A 57 -0.53 -10.17 5.58
CA LEU A 57 -0.61 -9.02 6.48
C LEU A 57 -2.07 -8.62 6.75
N LEU A 58 -2.89 -8.58 5.69
CA LEU A 58 -4.31 -8.24 5.79
C LEU A 58 -5.14 -9.35 6.44
N MET A 59 -4.76 -10.63 6.24
CA MET A 59 -5.40 -11.75 6.91
C MET A 59 -5.20 -11.75 8.42
N ILE A 60 -4.08 -11.23 8.94
CA ILE A 60 -3.87 -11.06 10.39
C ILE A 60 -4.85 -10.02 10.95
N HIS A 61 -5.05 -8.88 10.26
CA HIS A 61 -6.05 -7.88 10.66
C HIS A 61 -7.47 -8.47 10.69
N ALA A 62 -7.84 -9.20 9.64
CA ALA A 62 -9.14 -9.88 9.58
C ALA A 62 -9.30 -10.92 10.70
N PHE A 63 -8.25 -11.70 10.98
CA PHE A 63 -8.25 -12.70 12.05
C PHE A 63 -8.49 -12.05 13.41
N LEU A 64 -7.72 -11.02 13.78
CA LEU A 64 -7.85 -10.32 15.06
C LEU A 64 -9.23 -9.66 15.22
N PHE A 65 -9.78 -9.11 14.13
CA PHE A 65 -11.13 -8.56 14.12
C PHE A 65 -12.20 -9.64 14.39
N VAL A 66 -12.13 -10.77 13.68
CA VAL A 66 -13.11 -11.88 13.83
C VAL A 66 -13.02 -12.51 15.22
N THR A 67 -11.81 -12.69 15.76
CA THR A 67 -11.61 -13.25 17.10
C THR A 67 -11.89 -12.25 18.22
N GLN A 68 -12.21 -10.99 17.90
CA GLN A 68 -12.36 -9.89 18.88
C GLN A 68 -11.10 -9.72 19.76
N GLU A 69 -9.94 -9.98 19.18
CA GLU A 69 -8.63 -9.78 19.79
C GLU A 69 -7.93 -8.57 19.19
N GLU A 70 -8.67 -7.47 18.96
CA GLU A 70 -8.12 -6.26 18.37
C GLU A 70 -6.99 -5.68 19.24
N ASP A 71 -5.94 -5.17 18.58
CA ASP A 71 -4.87 -4.44 19.22
C ASP A 71 -5.28 -2.99 19.52
N THR A 72 -4.74 -2.43 20.61
CA THR A 72 -4.96 -1.03 20.99
C THR A 72 -4.04 -0.05 20.24
N ALA A 73 -3.10 -0.57 19.45
CA ALA A 73 -2.19 0.25 18.67
C ALA A 73 -2.97 1.03 17.60
N ARG A 74 -2.65 2.32 17.46
CA ARG A 74 -3.36 3.24 16.54
C ARG A 74 -3.32 2.78 15.08
N ASP A 75 -2.28 2.05 14.69
CA ASP A 75 -2.09 1.51 13.35
C ASP A 75 -2.51 0.04 13.22
N GLY A 76 -3.03 -0.58 14.29
CA GLY A 76 -3.49 -1.97 14.32
C GLY A 76 -2.38 -3.02 14.41
N HIS A 77 -1.11 -2.62 14.61
CA HIS A 77 0.04 -3.54 14.64
C HIS A 77 0.64 -3.70 16.04
N GLY A 78 -0.21 -3.97 17.02
CA GLY A 78 0.21 -4.13 18.42
C GLY A 78 0.80 -5.51 18.73
N PRO A 79 1.00 -5.84 20.02
CA PRO A 79 1.59 -7.10 20.44
C PRO A 79 0.86 -8.36 19.91
N ARG A 80 -0.46 -8.31 19.70
CA ARG A 80 -1.24 -9.45 19.20
C ARG A 80 -0.95 -9.70 17.72
N PHE A 81 -0.95 -8.63 16.93
CA PHE A 81 -0.53 -8.65 15.53
C PHE A 81 0.88 -9.23 15.38
N LEU A 82 1.83 -8.72 16.17
CA LEU A 82 3.22 -9.17 16.12
C LEU A 82 3.37 -10.64 16.51
N LYS A 83 2.61 -11.10 17.50
CA LYS A 83 2.59 -12.51 17.90
C LYS A 83 2.11 -13.41 16.76
N GLU A 84 1.04 -13.01 16.07
CA GLU A 84 0.47 -13.80 14.98
C GLU A 84 1.36 -13.78 13.73
N ALA A 85 1.93 -12.61 13.39
CA ALA A 85 2.94 -12.50 12.34
C ALA A 85 4.14 -13.41 12.62
N LYS A 86 4.65 -13.42 13.86
CA LYS A 86 5.74 -14.32 14.26
C LYS A 86 5.34 -15.79 14.11
N ARG A 87 4.16 -16.17 14.60
CA ARG A 87 3.64 -17.55 14.51
C ARG A 87 3.59 -18.03 13.06
N ILE A 88 3.11 -17.19 12.15
CA ILE A 88 3.01 -17.50 10.72
C ILE A 88 4.40 -17.57 10.08
N ASN A 89 5.30 -16.63 10.40
CA ASN A 89 6.68 -16.65 9.91
C ASN A 89 7.40 -17.93 10.31
N ASP A 90 7.28 -18.34 11.58
CA ASP A 90 7.89 -19.57 12.10
C ASP A 90 7.31 -20.84 11.43
N ALA A 91 6.00 -20.88 11.21
CA ALA A 91 5.30 -22.07 10.73
C ALA A 91 5.43 -22.28 9.21
N ALA A 92 5.42 -21.20 8.43
CA ALA A 92 5.37 -21.25 6.97
C ALA A 92 6.62 -20.69 6.28
N GLY A 93 7.60 -20.19 7.05
CA GLY A 93 8.84 -19.62 6.50
C GLY A 93 8.63 -18.28 5.78
N PHE A 94 7.58 -17.55 6.14
CA PHE A 94 7.33 -16.20 5.65
C PHE A 94 8.15 -15.14 6.41
N ASP A 95 8.18 -13.93 5.87
CA ASP A 95 8.86 -12.76 6.44
C ASP A 95 7.87 -11.59 6.50
N ILE A 96 6.80 -11.78 7.26
CA ILE A 96 5.76 -10.77 7.49
C ILE A 96 6.35 -9.72 8.44
N THR A 97 6.42 -8.48 7.95
CA THR A 97 6.85 -7.31 8.70
C THR A 97 5.73 -6.26 8.75
N VAL A 98 5.70 -5.45 9.80
CA VAL A 98 4.67 -4.40 10.00
C VAL A 98 4.68 -3.37 8.86
N TYR A 99 5.87 -2.97 8.42
CA TYR A 99 6.01 -1.93 7.39
C TYR A 99 6.44 -2.56 6.07
N TYR A 100 5.61 -2.36 5.05
CA TYR A 100 5.98 -2.59 3.66
C TYR A 100 6.04 -1.26 2.93
N ASN A 101 7.17 -1.02 2.27
CA ASN A 101 7.39 0.17 1.48
C ASN A 101 6.98 -0.07 0.02
N PHE A 102 6.06 0.76 -0.47
CA PHE A 102 5.55 0.75 -1.85
C PHE A 102 5.90 2.03 -2.61
N HIS A 103 6.86 2.82 -2.13
CA HIS A 103 7.13 4.14 -2.70
C HIS A 103 7.50 4.06 -4.18
N ASP A 104 8.28 3.06 -4.60
CA ASP A 104 8.68 2.92 -6.00
C ASP A 104 7.53 2.48 -6.90
N GLU A 105 6.72 1.53 -6.44
CA GLU A 105 5.56 1.01 -7.16
C GLU A 105 4.45 2.08 -7.24
N VAL A 106 4.21 2.82 -6.16
CA VAL A 106 3.29 3.96 -6.17
C VAL A 106 3.82 5.05 -7.11
N ASN A 107 5.12 5.37 -7.05
CA ASN A 107 5.72 6.35 -7.97
C ASN A 107 5.63 5.91 -9.44
N TYR A 108 5.65 4.60 -9.72
CA TYR A 108 5.40 4.07 -11.06
C TYR A 108 3.99 4.45 -11.57
N TYR A 109 2.97 4.40 -10.71
CA TYR A 109 1.61 4.78 -11.11
C TYR A 109 1.32 6.28 -11.07
N LEU A 110 2.29 7.12 -10.69
CA LEU A 110 2.15 8.57 -10.63
C LEU A 110 3.15 9.28 -11.59
N PRO A 111 3.05 9.06 -12.91
CA PRO A 111 4.03 9.52 -13.88
C PRO A 111 4.02 11.03 -14.12
N HIS A 112 2.97 11.74 -13.70
CA HIS A 112 2.83 13.17 -13.93
C HIS A 112 3.25 13.96 -12.69
N VAL A 113 4.41 14.59 -12.77
CA VAL A 113 4.99 15.35 -11.67
C VAL A 113 4.92 16.84 -11.96
N TRP A 114 4.41 17.57 -10.99
CA TRP A 114 4.25 19.02 -10.99
C TRP A 114 5.05 19.62 -9.84
N GLN A 115 5.74 20.72 -10.11
CA GLN A 115 6.54 21.46 -9.13
C GLN A 115 5.92 22.84 -8.93
N CYS A 116 5.69 23.22 -7.69
CA CYS A 116 5.33 24.58 -7.31
C CYS A 116 6.57 25.48 -7.38
N ASN A 117 6.41 26.68 -7.94
CA ASN A 117 7.43 27.73 -7.95
C ASN A 117 7.39 28.64 -6.71
N GLY A 118 6.42 28.44 -5.81
CA GLY A 118 6.28 29.23 -4.60
C GLY A 118 7.11 28.72 -3.43
N VAL A 119 6.95 29.38 -2.29
CA VAL A 119 7.67 29.12 -1.03
C VAL A 119 7.52 27.70 -0.47
N CYS A 120 6.55 26.91 -0.94
CA CYS A 120 6.40 25.51 -0.52
C CYS A 120 7.45 24.57 -1.14
N ASN A 121 8.23 25.02 -2.13
CA ASN A 121 9.30 24.25 -2.75
C ASN A 121 10.43 23.84 -1.78
N THR A 122 10.62 24.58 -0.69
CA THR A 122 11.59 24.28 0.38
C THR A 122 10.94 23.75 1.65
N ARG A 123 9.60 23.68 1.71
CA ARG A 123 8.88 23.26 2.92
C ARG A 123 8.60 21.76 2.92
N PRO A 124 8.95 21.04 4.00
CA PRO A 124 8.53 19.66 4.17
C PRO A 124 7.00 19.55 4.34
N PRO A 125 6.40 18.39 4.07
CA PRO A 125 7.06 17.17 3.59
C PRO A 125 7.15 17.04 2.06
N TYR A 126 6.45 17.91 1.32
CA TYR A 126 6.25 17.72 -0.13
C TYR A 126 7.24 18.50 -0.99
N PHE A 127 7.90 19.53 -0.46
CA PHE A 127 8.87 20.34 -1.20
C PHE A 127 8.31 20.86 -2.54
N GLY A 128 7.03 21.25 -2.53
CA GLY A 128 6.31 21.77 -3.69
C GLY A 128 6.03 20.73 -4.78
N LEU A 129 6.26 19.44 -4.55
CA LEU A 129 5.96 18.38 -5.51
C LEU A 129 4.53 17.88 -5.37
N VAL A 130 3.87 17.69 -6.51
CA VAL A 130 2.60 16.98 -6.63
C VAL A 130 2.73 15.94 -7.74
N LYS A 131 2.34 14.69 -7.44
CA LYS A 131 2.37 13.58 -8.40
C LYS A 131 0.96 13.07 -8.65
N HIS A 132 0.63 12.82 -9.91
CA HIS A 132 -0.69 12.33 -10.33
C HIS A 132 -0.56 11.13 -11.29
N SER A 133 -1.57 10.27 -11.23
CA SER A 133 -1.77 9.18 -12.20
C SER A 133 -2.26 9.68 -13.54
N THR A 134 -2.96 10.82 -13.56
CA THR A 134 -3.50 11.47 -14.76
C THR A 134 -2.78 12.79 -15.05
N ASN A 135 -2.69 13.13 -16.34
CA ASN A 135 -2.04 14.36 -16.79
C ASN A 135 -2.93 15.58 -16.53
N ARG A 136 -3.09 15.94 -15.27
CA ARG A 136 -3.82 17.13 -14.85
C ARG A 136 -2.97 17.98 -13.90
N PRO A 137 -2.95 19.31 -14.07
CA PRO A 137 -2.37 20.19 -13.07
C PRO A 137 -3.21 20.19 -11.78
N PRO A 138 -2.63 20.57 -10.64
CA PRO A 138 -3.39 20.94 -9.46
C PRO A 138 -4.41 22.05 -9.78
N LYS A 139 -5.63 21.91 -9.26
CA LYS A 139 -6.75 22.80 -9.55
C LYS A 139 -7.61 23.07 -8.32
N PRO A 140 -8.47 24.10 -8.32
CA PRO A 140 -9.31 24.45 -7.16
C PRO A 140 -10.24 23.36 -6.61
N THR A 141 -10.50 22.30 -7.39
CA THR A 141 -11.28 21.14 -6.93
C THR A 141 -10.48 20.19 -6.04
N ASP A 142 -9.15 20.29 -6.03
CA ASP A 142 -8.31 19.51 -5.11
C ASP A 142 -8.51 20.03 -3.68
N THR A 143 -8.76 19.12 -2.74
CA THR A 143 -9.16 19.47 -1.35
C THR A 143 -8.17 20.38 -0.63
N TRP A 144 -6.88 20.25 -0.95
CA TRP A 144 -5.78 21.03 -0.37
C TRP A 144 -5.45 22.33 -1.13
N TYR A 145 -6.03 22.54 -2.32
CA TYR A 145 -5.61 23.64 -3.20
C TYR A 145 -5.90 25.02 -2.60
N LYS A 146 -7.04 25.19 -1.92
CA LYS A 146 -7.40 26.46 -1.28
C LYS A 146 -6.38 26.84 -0.21
N ASP A 147 -5.99 25.90 0.64
CA ASP A 147 -5.00 26.11 1.68
C ASP A 147 -3.62 26.42 1.08
N HIS A 148 -3.25 25.74 -0.01
CA HIS A 148 -2.04 26.06 -0.74
C HIS A 148 -2.05 27.48 -1.30
N GLN A 149 -3.17 27.94 -1.87
CA GLN A 149 -3.28 29.30 -2.37
C GLN A 149 -3.12 30.34 -1.25
N LEU A 150 -3.68 30.09 -0.06
CA LEU A 150 -3.54 30.99 1.08
C LEU A 150 -2.12 31.01 1.68
N THR A 151 -1.45 29.84 1.75
CA THR A 151 -0.19 29.69 2.49
C THR A 151 1.06 29.77 1.62
N CYS A 152 0.91 29.62 0.31
CA CYS A 152 1.99 29.65 -0.67
C CYS A 152 1.71 30.58 -1.84
N GLY A 153 0.51 30.54 -2.43
CA GLY A 153 0.13 31.35 -3.61
C GLY A 153 0.90 31.04 -4.90
N GLY A 154 1.73 29.99 -4.90
CA GLY A 154 2.54 29.59 -6.06
C GLY A 154 1.72 28.89 -7.15
N THR A 155 2.34 28.75 -8.32
CA THR A 155 1.78 28.03 -9.46
C THR A 155 2.58 26.75 -9.74
N TYR A 156 1.88 25.74 -10.25
CA TYR A 156 2.47 24.43 -10.54
C TYR A 156 2.82 24.29 -12.02
N THR A 157 4.07 23.96 -12.29
CA THR A 157 4.57 23.65 -13.64
C THR A 157 4.92 22.17 -13.75
N LYS A 158 4.61 21.55 -14.90
CA LYS A 158 4.93 20.14 -15.13
C LYS A 158 6.43 19.99 -15.32
N ILE A 159 7.05 19.11 -14.54
CA ILE A 159 8.50 18.86 -14.58
C ILE A 159 8.86 17.45 -15.06
N ALA A 160 7.90 16.51 -15.06
CA ALA A 160 8.12 15.19 -15.62
C ALA A 160 6.87 14.64 -16.31
N SER A 161 7.14 13.90 -17.38
CA SER A 161 6.16 13.23 -18.23
C SER A 161 6.83 11.98 -18.81
N LEU A 162 7.26 11.05 -17.96
CA LEU A 162 7.89 9.81 -18.43
C LEU A 162 7.02 8.61 -18.04
N PRO A 163 6.82 7.63 -18.94
CA PRO A 163 6.41 6.31 -18.49
C PRO A 163 7.53 5.80 -17.58
N PRO A 164 7.22 5.34 -16.37
CA PRO A 164 8.26 4.85 -15.49
C PRO A 164 8.84 3.60 -16.14
N LYS A 165 10.18 3.56 -16.27
CA LYS A 165 10.87 2.38 -16.77
C LYS A 165 10.43 1.19 -15.92
N ARG A 166 9.94 0.10 -16.54
CA ARG A 166 9.64 -1.16 -15.83
C ARG A 166 10.86 -1.53 -14.99
N LYS A 167 10.81 -1.28 -13.68
CA LYS A 167 11.83 -1.81 -12.77
C LYS A 167 11.57 -3.31 -12.65
N LYS A 168 12.63 -4.10 -12.72
CA LYS A 168 12.57 -5.54 -12.41
C LYS A 168 11.98 -5.69 -11.00
N PRO A 169 11.23 -6.77 -10.71
CA PRO A 169 10.70 -7.04 -9.38
C PRO A 169 11.79 -6.84 -8.33
N HIS A 170 11.53 -6.00 -7.32
CA HIS A 170 12.46 -5.84 -6.21
C HIS A 170 12.49 -7.16 -5.43
N VAL A 171 13.63 -7.85 -5.50
CA VAL A 171 13.93 -9.03 -4.69
C VAL A 171 14.35 -8.51 -3.32
N ASN A 172 13.53 -8.74 -2.30
CA ASN A 172 13.88 -8.35 -0.93
C ASN A 172 15.05 -9.19 -0.42
N THR A 173 15.85 -8.64 0.50
CA THR A 173 17.07 -9.25 1.06
C THR A 173 16.84 -10.61 1.73
N SER A 174 15.61 -10.94 2.12
CA SER A 174 15.22 -12.27 2.61
C SER A 174 15.26 -13.37 1.54
N ASP A 175 15.22 -13.02 0.24
CA ASP A 175 15.37 -13.98 -0.86
C ASP A 175 16.82 -14.45 -1.07
N GLN A 176 17.81 -13.71 -0.57
CA GLN A 176 19.22 -14.13 -0.66
C GLN A 176 19.54 -15.30 0.28
N HIS A 177 18.88 -15.39 1.44
CA HIS A 177 19.07 -16.50 2.39
C HIS A 177 18.44 -17.82 1.91
N ILE A 178 17.31 -17.77 1.20
CA ILE A 178 16.68 -18.99 0.65
C ILE A 178 17.45 -19.50 -0.57
N ALA A 179 17.96 -18.61 -1.43
CA ALA A 179 18.78 -18.99 -2.57
C ALA A 179 20.14 -19.59 -2.15
N ALA A 180 20.72 -19.10 -1.05
CA ALA A 180 21.96 -19.66 -0.48
C ALA A 180 21.75 -21.05 0.14
N SER A 181 20.63 -21.30 0.84
CA SER A 181 20.35 -22.61 1.44
C SER A 181 20.07 -23.74 0.44
N LYS A 182 19.73 -23.42 -0.81
CA LYS A 182 19.52 -24.44 -1.86
C LYS A 182 20.82 -24.88 -2.56
N LYS A 183 21.95 -24.19 -2.34
CA LYS A 183 23.25 -24.55 -2.96
C LYS A 183 24.13 -25.49 -2.13
N THR A 184 23.74 -25.81 -0.89
CA THR A 184 24.56 -26.63 0.03
C THR A 184 24.02 -28.06 0.21
N LYS A 185 23.09 -28.50 -0.63
CA LYS A 185 22.67 -29.91 -0.73
C LYS A 185 22.73 -30.38 -2.18
N GLN A 186 23.96 -30.51 -2.70
CA GLN A 186 24.33 -31.49 -3.72
C GLN A 186 25.60 -32.18 -3.24
#